data_AF-A0A4Q1A885-F1
#
_entry.id   AF-A0A4Q1A885-F1
#
_cell.length_a   1.000
_cell.length_b   1.000
_cell.length_c   1.000
_cell.angle_alpha   90.00
_cell.angle_beta   90.00
_cell.angle_gamma   90.00
#
_symmetry.space_group_name_H-M   'P 1'
#
loop_
_entity.id
_entity.type
_entity.pdbx_description
1 polymer ?
#
loop_
_entity_poly.entity_id
_entity_poly.type
_entity_poly.pdbx_seq_one_letter_code
_entity_poly.pdbx_strand_id
1 'polypeptide(L)' 'MKKLTSIVLLALWDSNGYKTHKQVKETLINKVFKNIEEEHFEKYIEHFRTWIDNTHPQNEKDLFEEALNEFKEG' A
#
# COMPACT_ATOMS: atom_id res chain seq x y z
N MET A 1 -7.00 -7.39 9.53
CA MET A 1 -6.16 -6.19 9.74
C MET A 1 -4.66 -6.48 9.79
N LYS A 2 -4.09 -7.08 10.86
CA LYS A 2 -2.62 -7.26 11.02
C LYS A 2 -1.88 -7.85 9.80
N LYS A 3 -2.45 -8.87 9.14
CA LYS A 3 -1.84 -9.51 7.96
C LYS A 3 -1.69 -8.57 6.76
N LEU A 4 -2.68 -7.71 6.50
CA LEU A 4 -2.64 -6.77 5.39
C LEU A 4 -1.67 -5.62 5.67
N THR A 5 -1.66 -5.10 6.91
CA THR A 5 -0.68 -4.10 7.34
C THR A 5 0.75 -4.60 7.14
N SER A 6 1.05 -5.84 7.51
CA SER A 6 2.38 -6.44 7.28
C SER A 6 2.72 -6.54 5.78
N ILE A 7 1.76 -6.90 4.92
CA ILE A 7 1.99 -7.00 3.48
C ILE A 7 2.29 -5.62 2.88
N VAL A 8 1.58 -4.57 3.30
CA VAL A 8 1.83 -3.19 2.86
C VAL A 8 3.24 -2.74 3.20
N LEU A 9 3.63 -2.84 4.49
CA LEU A 9 4.93 -2.38 4.95
C LEU A 9 6.08 -3.16 4.27
N LEU A 10 5.93 -4.48 4.13
CA LEU A 10 6.92 -5.30 3.41
C LEU A 10 7.01 -4.95 1.92
N ALA A 11 5.88 -4.70 1.25
CA ALA A 11 5.87 -4.34 -0.16
C ALA A 11 6.58 -3.00 -0.41
N LEU A 12 6.42 -2.04 0.49
CA LEU A 12 7.06 -0.73 0.38
C LEU A 12 8.56 -0.80 0.71
N TRP A 13 8.98 -1.52 1.76
CA TRP A 13 10.40 -1.75 2.05
C TRP A 13 11.15 -2.44 0.90
N ASP A 14 10.49 -3.36 0.18
CA ASP A 14 11.08 -4.03 -0.99
C ASP A 14 11.39 -3.07 -2.15
N SER A 15 10.80 -1.86 -2.18
CA SER A 15 11.02 -0.85 -3.22
C SER A 15 12.45 -0.29 -3.25
N ASN A 16 13.19 -0.40 -2.14
CA ASN A 16 14.59 0.05 -2.02
C ASN A 16 15.63 -1.05 -2.30
N GLY A 17 15.22 -2.31 -2.52
CA GLY A 17 16.17 -3.43 -2.54
C GLY A 17 16.03 -4.42 -3.70
N TYR A 18 14.79 -4.79 -4.09
CA TYR A 18 14.59 -5.98 -4.93
C TYR A 18 13.43 -5.92 -5.93
N LYS A 19 12.40 -5.10 -5.68
CA LYS A 19 11.24 -4.98 -6.58
C LYS A 19 11.24 -3.63 -7.28
N THR A 20 10.87 -3.63 -8.56
CA THR A 20 10.60 -2.38 -9.29
C THR A 20 9.35 -1.69 -8.75
N HIS A 21 9.26 -0.36 -8.90
CA HIS A 21 8.04 0.41 -8.55
C HIS A 21 6.76 -0.23 -9.08
N LYS A 22 6.76 -0.71 -10.33
CA LYS A 22 5.62 -1.39 -10.93
C LYS A 22 5.18 -2.63 -10.14
N GLN A 23 6.11 -3.48 -9.74
CA GLN A 23 5.80 -4.71 -8.98
C GLN A 23 5.28 -4.41 -7.57
N VAL A 24 5.77 -3.33 -6.95
CA VAL A 24 5.27 -2.87 -5.65
C VAL A 24 3.82 -2.39 -5.77
N LYS A 25 3.51 -1.55 -6.77
CA LYS A 25 2.13 -1.12 -7.05
C LYS A 25 1.19 -2.31 -7.33
N GLU A 26 1.60 -3.23 -8.19
CA GLU A 26 0.82 -4.44 -8.48
C GLU A 26 0.54 -5.28 -7.23
N THR A 27 1.50 -5.32 -6.29
CA THR A 27 1.32 -6.02 -5.00
C THR A 27 0.29 -5.29 -4.13
N LEU A 28 0.43 -3.97 -3.95
CA LEU A 28 -0.51 -3.17 -3.17
C LEU A 28 -1.94 -3.31 -3.74
N ILE A 29 -2.11 -3.15 -5.05
CA ILE A 29 -3.41 -3.24 -5.70
C ILE A 29 -4.00 -4.65 -5.59
N ASN A 30 -3.27 -5.68 -6.02
CA ASN A 30 -3.85 -7.01 -6.17
C ASN A 30 -3.87 -7.85 -4.89
N LYS A 31 -2.97 -7.59 -3.94
CA LYS A 31 -2.85 -8.37 -2.70
C LYS A 31 -3.36 -7.63 -1.48
N VAL A 32 -3.50 -6.31 -1.54
CA VAL A 32 -4.01 -5.51 -0.42
C VAL A 32 -5.36 -4.91 -0.78
N PHE A 33 -5.41 -3.94 -1.69
CA PHE A 33 -6.61 -3.14 -1.94
C PHE A 33 -7.80 -3.98 -2.41
N LYS A 34 -7.61 -4.87 -3.40
CA LYS A 34 -8.66 -5.79 -3.87
C LYS A 34 -9.16 -6.81 -2.83
N ASN A 35 -8.46 -6.97 -1.71
CA ASN A 35 -8.82 -7.92 -0.65
C ASN A 35 -9.48 -7.23 0.55
N ILE A 36 -9.77 -5.93 0.45
CA ILE A 36 -10.49 -5.18 1.47
C ILE A 36 -11.92 -4.98 0.97
N GLU A 37 -12.88 -5.31 1.82
CA GLU A 37 -14.30 -5.05 1.57
C GLU A 37 -14.56 -3.54 1.51
N GLU A 38 -15.40 -3.11 0.57
CA GLU A 38 -15.67 -1.70 0.27
C GLU A 38 -16.10 -0.92 1.52
N GLU A 39 -16.97 -1.51 2.36
CA GLU A 39 -17.45 -0.91 3.60
C GLU A 39 -16.36 -0.64 4.65
N HIS A 40 -15.20 -1.29 4.51
CA HIS A 40 -14.06 -1.14 5.40
C HIS A 40 -12.87 -0.45 4.74
N PHE A 41 -12.95 -0.15 3.45
CA PHE A 41 -11.82 0.27 2.64
C PHE A 41 -11.13 1.51 3.21
N GLU A 42 -11.87 2.61 3.40
CA GLU A 42 -11.32 3.87 3.90
C GLU A 42 -10.68 3.72 5.29
N LYS A 43 -11.28 2.91 6.18
CA LYS A 43 -10.71 2.63 7.50
C LYS A 43 -9.37 1.89 7.42
N TYR A 44 -9.24 0.95 6.49
CA TYR A 44 -7.98 0.26 6.25
C TYR A 44 -6.93 1.18 5.62
N ILE A 45 -7.31 2.03 4.66
CA ILE A 45 -6.40 3.00 4.04
C ILE A 45 -5.88 4.00 5.07
N GLU A 46 -6.75 4.58 5.90
CA GLU A 46 -6.34 5.50 6.97
C GLU A 46 -5.36 4.82 7.95
N HIS A 47 -5.63 3.57 8.30
CA HIS A 47 -4.73 2.78 9.13
C HIS A 47 -3.36 2.59 8.47
N PHE A 48 -3.32 2.24 7.19
CA PHE A 48 -2.05 2.07 6.47
C PHE A 48 -1.29 3.38 6.36
N ARG A 49 -1.93 4.48 5.98
CA ARG A 49 -1.32 5.82 5.92
C ARG A 49 -0.66 6.18 7.23
N THR A 50 -1.38 6.00 8.35
CA THR A 50 -0.84 6.28 9.68
C THR A 50 0.46 5.50 9.94
N TRP A 51 0.52 4.21 9.57
CA TRP A 51 1.74 3.42 9.75
C TRP A 51 2.86 3.82 8.82
N ILE A 52 2.57 4.00 7.53
CA ILE A 52 3.54 4.41 6.51
C ILE A 52 4.13 5.77 6.88
N ASP A 53 3.29 6.72 7.32
CA ASP A 53 3.73 8.07 7.67
C ASP A 53 4.77 8.09 8.79
N ASN A 54 4.64 7.17 9.74
CA ASN A 54 5.52 7.05 10.89
C ASN A 54 6.79 6.22 10.62
N THR A 55 6.84 5.43 9.53
CA THR A 55 7.88 4.40 9.37
C THR A 55 8.59 4.40 8.02
N HIS A 56 8.08 5.11 7.02
CA HIS A 56 8.57 5.04 5.63
C HIS A 56 8.96 6.44 5.10
N PRO A 57 9.99 6.54 4.24
CA PRO A 57 10.39 7.78 3.56
C PRO A 57 9.35 8.27 2.53
N GLN A 58 9.47 9.53 2.10
CA GLN A 58 8.47 10.19 1.24
C GLN A 58 8.21 9.46 -0.09
N ASN A 59 9.24 8.94 -0.74
CA ASN A 59 9.10 8.20 -2.00
C ASN A 59 8.18 6.97 -1.87
N GLU A 60 8.21 6.29 -0.73
CA GLU A 60 7.35 5.13 -0.46
C GLU A 60 5.91 5.55 -0.14
N LYS A 61 5.74 6.71 0.51
CA LYS A 61 4.41 7.33 0.70
C LYS A 61 3.79 7.68 -0.65
N ASP A 62 4.56 8.32 -1.51
CA ASP A 62 4.12 8.72 -2.85
C ASP A 62 3.73 7.48 -3.67
N LEU A 63 4.50 6.40 -3.59
CA LEU A 63 4.21 5.13 -4.25
C LEU A 63 2.92 4.48 -3.75
N PHE A 64 2.66 4.53 -2.44
CA PHE A 64 1.41 4.02 -1.87
C PHE A 64 0.20 4.82 -2.36
N GLU A 65 0.30 6.16 -2.37
CA GLU A 65 -0.77 7.04 -2.87
C GLU A 65 -1.00 6.88 -4.37
N GLU A 66 0.06 6.72 -5.16
CA GLU A 66 -0.04 6.44 -6.60
C GLU A 66 -0.79 5.12 -6.85
N ALA A 67 -0.43 4.05 -6.13
CA ALA A 67 -1.12 2.77 -6.23
C ALA A 67 -2.59 2.86 -5.79
N LEU A 68 -2.89 3.66 -4.77
CA LEU A 68 -4.24 3.87 -4.27
C LEU A 68 -5.10 4.63 -5.30
N ASN A 69 -4.56 5.69 -5.91
CA ASN A 69 -5.25 6.45 -6.95
C ASN A 69 -5.51 5.58 -8.18
N GLU A 70 -4.51 4.82 -8.63
CA GLU A 70 -4.66 3.86 -9.75
C GLU A 70 -5.77 2.82 -9.48
N PHE A 71 -5.93 2.38 -8.22
CA PHE A 71 -7.02 1.48 -7.85
C PHE A 71 -8.40 2.14 -7.82
N LYS A 72 -8.49 3.43 -7.47
CA LYS A 72 -9.76 4.17 -7.39
C LYS A 72 -10.25 4.68 -8.76
N GLU A 73 -9.34 4.97 -9.68
CA GLU A 73 -9.65 5.46 -11.03
C GLU A 73 -9.81 4.34 -12.08
N GLY A 74 -9.43 3.10 -11.73
CA GLY A 74 -9.44 1.92 -12.60
C GLY A 74 -10.67 1.02 -12.51
#